data_AF-A0A964ZJI7-F1
#
_entry.id   AF-A0A964ZJI7-F1
#
_cell.length_a   1.000
_cell.length_b   1.000
_cell.length_c   1.000
_cell.angle_alpha   90.00
_cell.angle_beta   90.00
_cell.angle_gamma   90.00
#
_symmetry.space_group_name_H-M   'P 1'
#
loop_
_entity.id
_entity.type
_entity.pdbx_description
1 polymer ?
#
loop_
_entity_poly.entity_id
_entity_poly.type
_entity_poly.pdbx_seq_one_letter_code
_entity_poly.pdbx_strand_id
1 'polypeptide(L)'
;MSSARFGCVNGRAILVADSLDKYIDIERFSGGKLPSEPMACIERWSDVCSLAASLASAKATDFVPLDFDKLDCPVPRPRQIFAVGVNYKAHAAEMNHGLPKEPLVFTKFQSSLNRPYGQIKLVGEKCDFEAELVAIVGKGGRNISPADAWSHLAGLCVGQDFSDRELQYANTPPQFSLGKSREGFAAIGPYITDTA
;
A
#
# COMPACT_ATOMS: atom_id res chain seq x y z
N MET A 1 5.32 17.27 -14.26
CA MET A 1 6.31 16.36 -13.67
C MET A 1 5.75 14.95 -13.78
N SER A 2 6.58 13.94 -14.06
CA SER A 2 6.13 12.54 -14.02
C SER A 2 6.01 12.13 -12.55
N SER A 3 4.87 11.57 -12.16
CA SER A 3 4.64 11.08 -10.80
C SER A 3 5.51 9.87 -10.52
N ALA A 4 6.11 9.79 -9.33
CA ALA A 4 6.85 8.60 -8.93
C ALA A 4 5.88 7.41 -8.79
N ARG A 5 6.13 6.33 -9.54
CA ARG A 5 5.43 5.04 -9.40
C ARG A 5 6.36 4.02 -8.77
N PHE A 6 6.35 3.95 -7.45
CA PHE A 6 7.26 3.11 -6.67
C PHE A 6 6.70 1.71 -6.47
N GLY A 7 7.44 0.69 -6.86
CA GLY A 7 7.06 -0.71 -6.72
C GLY A 7 8.12 -1.55 -6.03
N CYS A 8 7.89 -2.86 -5.96
CA CYS A 8 8.84 -3.83 -5.45
C CYS A 8 8.87 -5.06 -6.35
N VAL A 9 10.06 -5.59 -6.66
CA VAL A 9 10.25 -6.86 -7.38
C VAL A 9 11.39 -7.63 -6.73
N ASN A 10 11.14 -8.88 -6.33
CA ASN A 10 12.08 -9.74 -5.62
C ASN A 10 12.68 -9.06 -4.38
N GLY A 11 11.85 -8.35 -3.62
CA GLY A 11 12.26 -7.60 -2.44
C GLY A 11 13.13 -6.36 -2.72
N ARG A 12 13.24 -5.92 -3.98
CA ARG A 12 14.01 -4.73 -4.38
C ARG A 12 13.09 -3.61 -4.87
N ALA A 13 13.39 -2.40 -4.43
CA ALA A 13 12.65 -1.19 -4.75
C ALA A 13 12.87 -0.79 -6.23
N ILE A 14 11.77 -0.49 -6.92
CA ILE A 14 11.77 -0.15 -8.34
C ILE A 14 10.97 1.12 -8.62
N LEU A 15 11.24 1.75 -9.76
CA LEU A 15 10.38 2.79 -10.33
C LEU A 15 9.78 2.30 -11.65
N VAL A 16 8.45 2.23 -11.70
CA VAL A 16 7.68 1.86 -12.89
C VAL A 16 7.61 3.06 -13.84
N ALA A 17 7.92 2.84 -15.11
CA ALA A 17 7.88 3.88 -16.13
C ALA A 17 6.44 4.31 -16.46
N ASP A 18 6.27 5.51 -17.01
CA ASP A 18 4.97 6.04 -17.47
C ASP A 18 4.24 5.14 -18.47
N SER A 19 4.99 4.38 -19.27
CA SER A 19 4.46 3.43 -20.24
C SER A 19 3.83 2.18 -19.62
N LEU A 20 4.07 1.93 -18.32
CA LEU A 20 3.56 0.76 -17.57
C LEU A 20 3.96 -0.60 -18.17
N ASP A 21 5.02 -0.64 -18.98
CA ASP A 21 5.54 -1.85 -19.64
C ASP A 21 6.97 -2.20 -19.18
N LYS A 22 7.56 -1.35 -18.34
CA LYS A 22 8.93 -1.47 -17.86
C LYS A 22 9.15 -0.75 -16.55
N TYR A 23 10.23 -1.10 -15.87
CA TYR A 23 10.68 -0.47 -14.65
C TYR A 23 12.20 -0.36 -14.61
N ILE A 24 12.71 0.43 -13.67
CA ILE A 24 14.13 0.45 -13.31
C ILE A 24 14.32 0.00 -11.86
N ASP A 25 15.49 -0.55 -11.56
CA ASP A 25 15.93 -0.83 -10.19
C ASP A 25 16.53 0.45 -9.57
N ILE A 26 16.00 0.88 -8.43
CA ILE A 26 16.36 2.17 -7.80
C ILE A 26 17.84 2.21 -7.39
N GLU A 27 18.35 1.15 -6.78
CA GLU A 27 19.75 1.10 -6.33
C GLU A 27 20.70 1.17 -7.52
N ARG A 28 20.45 0.38 -8.56
CA ARG A 28 21.31 0.34 -9.75
C ARG A 28 21.30 1.67 -10.49
N PHE A 29 20.12 2.22 -10.75
CA PHE A 29 19.99 3.47 -11.50
C PHE A 29 20.54 4.68 -10.73
N SER A 30 20.41 4.68 -9.40
CA SER A 30 21.01 5.72 -8.56
C SER A 30 22.52 5.57 -8.35
N GLY A 31 23.14 4.51 -8.88
CA GLY A 31 24.56 4.20 -8.67
C GLY A 31 24.88 3.89 -7.20
N GLY A 32 23.94 3.25 -6.48
CA GLY A 32 24.07 2.91 -5.06
C GLY A 32 23.79 4.04 -4.07
N LYS A 33 23.38 5.23 -4.54
CA LYS A 33 23.04 6.37 -3.66
C LYS A 33 21.75 6.12 -2.86
N LEU A 34 20.81 5.38 -3.44
CA LEU A 34 19.61 4.89 -2.76
C LEU A 34 19.71 3.38 -2.53
N PRO A 35 19.16 2.87 -1.42
CA PRO A 35 19.21 1.45 -1.11
C PRO A 35 18.29 0.66 -2.05
N SER A 36 18.47 -0.66 -2.11
CA SER A 36 17.52 -1.54 -2.80
C SER A 36 16.31 -1.90 -1.94
N GLU A 37 16.35 -1.71 -0.62
CA GLU A 37 15.32 -2.17 0.29
C GLU A 37 14.11 -1.19 0.30
N PRO A 38 12.87 -1.66 0.08
CA PRO A 38 11.73 -0.77 -0.10
C PRO A 38 11.41 0.17 1.07
N MET A 39 11.48 -0.32 2.31
CA MET A 39 11.17 0.49 3.49
C MET A 39 12.20 1.63 3.66
N ALA A 40 13.47 1.35 3.40
CA ALA A 40 14.55 2.35 3.45
C ALA A 40 14.42 3.40 2.33
N CYS A 41 13.88 3.02 1.15
CA CYS A 41 13.54 3.99 0.11
C CYS A 41 12.38 4.91 0.54
N ILE A 42 11.35 4.37 1.18
CA ILE A 42 10.20 5.15 1.67
C ILE A 42 10.63 6.17 2.73
N GLU A 43 11.59 5.82 3.61
CA GLU A 43 12.18 6.77 4.57
C GLU A 43 12.99 7.90 3.89
N ARG A 44 13.39 7.71 2.63
CA ARG A 44 14.13 8.68 1.79
C ARG A 44 13.30 9.17 0.61
N TRP A 45 12.00 9.36 0.82
CA TRP A 45 11.04 9.57 -0.27
C TRP A 45 11.37 10.75 -1.20
N SER A 46 11.88 11.87 -0.67
CA SER A 46 12.29 13.03 -1.48
C SER A 46 13.38 12.68 -2.51
N ASP A 47 14.33 11.82 -2.13
CA ASP A 47 15.40 11.36 -3.00
C ASP A 47 14.85 10.42 -4.08
N VAL A 48 13.86 9.58 -3.72
CA VAL A 48 13.17 8.68 -4.65
C VAL A 48 12.38 9.49 -5.70
N CYS A 49 11.61 10.50 -5.28
CA CYS A 49 10.92 11.41 -6.20
C CYS A 49 11.90 12.16 -7.11
N SER A 50 13.04 12.60 -6.58
CA SER A 50 14.10 13.24 -7.38
C SER A 50 14.69 12.27 -8.42
N LEU A 51 14.89 11.01 -8.06
CA LEU A 51 15.32 9.97 -8.99
C LEU A 51 14.25 9.69 -10.06
N ALA A 52 12.98 9.62 -9.67
CA ALA A 52 11.86 9.42 -10.59
C ALA A 52 11.74 10.55 -11.63
N ALA A 53 11.95 11.80 -11.22
CA ALA A 53 11.99 12.94 -12.13
C ALA A 53 13.12 12.84 -13.18
N SER A 54 14.18 12.07 -12.91
CA SER A 54 15.31 11.85 -13.84
C SER A 54 15.10 10.68 -14.82
N LEU A 55 13.99 9.95 -14.74
CA LEU A 55 13.70 8.80 -15.61
C LEU A 55 13.69 9.15 -17.10
N ALA A 56 13.34 10.40 -17.46
CA ALA A 56 13.39 10.87 -18.85
C ALA A 56 14.80 10.85 -19.46
N SER A 57 15.85 10.81 -18.63
CA SER A 57 17.26 10.70 -19.04
C SER A 57 17.81 9.26 -18.98
N ALA A 58 16.99 8.28 -18.58
CA ALA A 58 17.40 6.88 -18.52
C ALA A 58 17.65 6.31 -19.92
N LYS A 59 18.64 5.43 -20.04
CA LYS A 59 18.94 4.69 -21.28
C LYS A 59 18.01 3.49 -21.39
N ALA A 60 17.80 3.01 -22.61
CA ALA A 60 17.02 1.79 -22.84
C ALA A 60 17.56 0.57 -22.04
N THR A 61 18.88 0.52 -21.82
CA THR A 61 19.56 -0.54 -21.05
C THR A 61 19.30 -0.50 -19.54
N ASP A 62 18.78 0.61 -19.02
CA ASP A 62 18.47 0.75 -17.59
C ASP A 62 17.12 0.09 -17.24
N PHE A 63 16.27 -0.12 -18.25
CA PHE A 63 14.92 -0.64 -18.09
C PHE A 63 14.87 -2.17 -18.17
N VAL A 64 13.99 -2.73 -17.35
CA VAL A 64 13.60 -4.15 -17.37
C VAL A 64 12.11 -4.24 -17.73
N PRO A 65 11.68 -5.18 -18.60
CA PRO A 65 10.27 -5.41 -18.90
C PRO A 65 9.47 -5.64 -17.62
N LEU A 66 8.33 -4.96 -17.49
CA LEU A 66 7.42 -5.11 -16.37
C LEU A 66 6.52 -6.30 -16.59
N ASP A 67 6.46 -7.15 -15.57
CA ASP A 67 5.49 -8.21 -15.44
C ASP A 67 4.76 -7.98 -14.12
N PHE A 68 3.47 -7.62 -14.21
CA PHE A 68 2.66 -7.28 -13.03
C PHE A 68 2.53 -8.46 -12.05
N ASP A 69 2.60 -9.72 -12.53
CA ASP A 69 2.52 -10.89 -11.67
C ASP A 69 3.77 -11.06 -10.79
N LYS A 70 4.88 -10.44 -11.16
CA LYS A 70 6.15 -10.44 -10.42
C LYS A 70 6.30 -9.28 -9.45
N LEU A 71 5.34 -8.37 -9.40
CA LEU A 71 5.34 -7.30 -8.40
C LEU A 71 5.07 -7.89 -7.02
N ASP A 72 5.87 -7.46 -6.05
CA ASP A 72 5.69 -7.72 -4.63
C ASP A 72 4.89 -6.59 -3.98
N CYS A 73 4.52 -6.76 -2.71
CA CYS A 73 3.97 -5.67 -1.90
C CYS A 73 4.99 -4.50 -1.84
N PRO A 74 4.62 -3.26 -2.22
CA PRO A 74 5.53 -2.12 -2.20
C PRO A 74 5.92 -1.69 -0.77
N VAL A 75 5.16 -2.10 0.25
CA VAL A 75 5.44 -1.84 1.67
C VAL A 75 5.45 -3.18 2.42
N PRO A 76 6.52 -4.00 2.30
CA PRO A 76 6.49 -5.38 2.76
C PRO A 76 6.60 -5.52 4.29
N ARG A 77 7.09 -4.48 4.99
CA ARG A 77 7.36 -4.52 6.44
C ARG A 77 6.94 -3.23 7.17
N PRO A 78 5.67 -2.81 7.08
CA PRO A 78 5.18 -1.68 7.84
C PRO A 78 5.24 -1.99 9.34
N ARG A 79 5.70 -1.01 10.14
CA ARG A 79 5.72 -1.15 11.60
C ARG A 79 4.32 -1.11 12.21
N GLN A 80 3.39 -0.42 11.56
CA GLN A 80 2.01 -0.26 11.99
C GLN A 80 1.11 -0.23 10.75
N ILE A 81 -0.02 -0.93 10.80
CA ILE A 81 -1.07 -0.89 9.78
C ILE A 81 -2.35 -0.42 10.46
N PHE A 82 -2.91 0.69 9.99
CA PHE A 82 -4.19 1.21 10.46
C PHE A 82 -5.23 1.00 9.37
N ALA A 83 -6.28 0.25 9.70
CA ALA A 83 -7.45 0.06 8.85
C ALA A 83 -8.63 0.80 9.48
N VAL A 84 -9.50 1.35 8.64
CA VAL A 84 -10.60 2.23 9.07
C VAL A 84 -11.93 1.65 8.60
N GLY A 85 -12.78 1.28 9.54
CA GLY A 85 -14.12 0.77 9.22
C GLY A 85 -15.15 1.90 9.05
N VAL A 86 -16.20 1.63 8.27
CA VAL A 86 -17.39 2.49 8.15
C VAL A 86 -17.05 3.95 7.77
N ASN A 87 -16.16 4.12 6.79
CA ASN A 87 -15.62 5.44 6.40
C ASN A 87 -16.21 6.00 5.08
N TYR A 88 -17.19 5.32 4.49
CA TYR A 88 -17.93 5.78 3.33
C TYR A 88 -19.42 5.88 3.67
N LYS A 89 -20.05 7.01 3.35
CA LYS A 89 -21.46 7.28 3.69
C LYS A 89 -22.42 6.24 3.11
N ALA A 90 -22.18 5.81 1.88
CA ALA A 90 -22.98 4.78 1.21
C ALA A 90 -22.87 3.43 1.95
N HIS A 91 -21.65 3.03 2.30
CA HIS A 91 -21.41 1.79 3.04
C HIS A 91 -22.03 1.82 4.46
N ALA A 92 -21.96 2.95 5.15
CA ALA A 92 -22.63 3.11 6.44
C ALA A 92 -24.16 2.93 6.32
N ALA A 93 -24.77 3.45 5.25
CA ALA A 93 -26.19 3.29 4.96
C ALA A 93 -26.55 1.82 4.66
N GLU A 94 -25.73 1.09 3.89
CA GLU A 94 -25.91 -0.34 3.61
C GLU A 94 -25.92 -1.18 4.90
N MET A 95 -25.03 -0.83 5.84
CA MET A 95 -24.96 -1.52 7.13
C MET A 95 -26.10 -1.16 8.09
N ASN A 96 -26.95 -0.17 7.78
CA ASN A 96 -27.88 0.46 8.73
C ASN A 96 -27.18 0.98 10.00
N HIS A 97 -25.94 1.45 9.87
CA HIS A 97 -25.14 2.00 10.96
C HIS A 97 -25.02 3.52 10.81
N GLY A 98 -25.14 4.25 11.92
CA GLY A 98 -24.75 5.66 11.95
C GLY A 98 -23.24 5.81 11.74
N LEU A 99 -22.82 6.91 11.10
CA LEU A 99 -21.39 7.22 10.98
C LEU A 99 -20.78 7.37 12.38
N PRO A 100 -19.61 6.77 12.64
CA PRO A 100 -18.96 6.92 13.92
C PRO A 100 -18.49 8.37 14.11
N LYS A 101 -18.51 8.87 15.36
CA LYS A 101 -18.07 10.23 15.70
C LYS A 101 -16.56 10.42 15.53
N GLU A 102 -15.82 9.35 15.74
CA GLU A 102 -14.37 9.25 15.56
C GLU A 102 -14.08 8.07 14.63
N PRO A 103 -12.98 8.06 13.86
CA PRO A 103 -12.64 6.95 12.98
C PRO A 103 -12.61 5.62 13.73
N LEU A 104 -13.31 4.60 13.21
CA LEU A 104 -13.27 3.25 13.76
C LEU A 104 -11.99 2.55 13.29
N VAL A 105 -10.94 2.62 14.11
CA VAL A 105 -9.62 2.10 13.78
C VAL A 105 -9.42 0.69 14.32
N PHE A 106 -8.91 -0.20 13.46
CA PHE A 106 -8.38 -1.52 13.81
C PHE A 106 -7.11 -1.77 13.00
N THR A 107 -6.51 -2.96 13.12
CA THR A 107 -5.33 -3.34 12.32
C THR A 107 -5.60 -4.54 11.43
N LYS A 108 -4.86 -4.62 10.32
CA LYS A 108 -4.58 -5.88 9.62
C LYS A 108 -3.15 -6.25 9.98
N PHE A 109 -2.91 -7.44 10.51
CA PHE A 109 -1.56 -7.82 10.94
C PHE A 109 -0.63 -7.94 9.74
N GLN A 110 0.63 -7.54 9.89
CA GLN A 110 1.63 -7.54 8.81
C GLN A 110 1.74 -8.90 8.08
N SER A 111 1.53 -10.02 8.79
CA SER A 111 1.54 -11.37 8.22
C SER A 111 0.44 -11.64 7.20
N SER A 112 -0.58 -10.79 7.09
CA SER A 112 -1.63 -10.90 6.07
C SER A 112 -1.31 -10.16 4.78
N LEU A 113 -0.20 -9.40 4.73
CA LEU A 113 0.23 -8.70 3.52
C LEU A 113 0.38 -9.67 2.35
N ASN A 114 -0.13 -9.25 1.20
CA ASN A 114 -0.02 -9.98 -0.04
C ASN A 114 0.60 -9.12 -1.13
N ARG A 115 1.13 -9.78 -2.15
CA ARG A 115 1.47 -9.10 -3.40
C ARG A 115 0.20 -8.68 -4.15
N PRO A 116 0.26 -7.67 -5.04
CA PRO A 116 -0.92 -7.11 -5.71
C PRO A 116 -1.71 -8.13 -6.53
N TYR A 117 -1.00 -9.09 -7.16
CA TYR A 117 -1.57 -10.19 -7.95
C TYR A 117 -1.47 -11.53 -7.21
N GLY A 118 -1.43 -11.47 -5.88
CA GLY A 118 -1.35 -12.63 -5.01
C GLY A 118 -2.67 -13.38 -4.98
N GLN A 119 -2.60 -14.70 -4.86
CA GLN A 119 -3.78 -15.51 -4.61
C GLN A 119 -4.16 -15.41 -3.13
N ILE A 120 -5.46 -15.55 -2.85
CA ILE A 120 -6.00 -15.69 -1.50
C ILE A 120 -6.75 -17.00 -1.40
N LYS A 121 -6.80 -17.56 -0.19
CA LYS A 121 -7.69 -18.68 0.12
C LYS A 121 -9.00 -18.14 0.64
N LEU A 122 -10.10 -18.40 -0.07
CA LEU A 122 -11.44 -18.10 0.44
C LEU A 122 -11.74 -18.99 1.65
N VAL A 123 -12.37 -18.39 2.66
CA VAL A 123 -12.75 -19.07 3.90
C VAL A 123 -14.25 -18.97 4.15
N GLY A 124 -14.90 -20.12 4.24
CA GLY A 124 -16.35 -20.18 4.39
C GLY A 124 -17.10 -19.51 3.23
N GLU A 125 -18.40 -19.33 3.43
CA GLU A 125 -19.30 -18.72 2.43
C GLU A 125 -19.40 -17.20 2.56
N LYS A 126 -18.88 -16.63 3.66
CA LYS A 126 -18.98 -15.20 4.00
C LYS A 126 -17.63 -14.49 3.91
N CYS A 127 -16.76 -14.94 3.02
CA CYS A 127 -15.56 -14.20 2.65
C CYS A 127 -15.97 -13.04 1.75
N ASP A 128 -15.45 -11.85 2.04
CA ASP A 128 -15.88 -10.62 1.37
C ASP A 128 -14.68 -9.76 0.95
N PHE A 129 -14.90 -8.87 -0.03
CA PHE A 129 -13.88 -7.96 -0.56
C PHE A 129 -14.26 -6.50 -0.29
N GLU A 130 -13.27 -5.66 -0.08
CA GLU A 130 -13.43 -4.23 0.23
C GLU A 130 -12.29 -3.49 -0.48
N ALA A 131 -12.60 -2.78 -1.56
CA ALA A 131 -11.61 -1.98 -2.29
C ALA A 131 -11.33 -0.68 -1.53
N GLU A 132 -10.06 -0.43 -1.21
CA GLU A 132 -9.65 0.67 -0.34
C GLU A 132 -8.55 1.52 -0.97
N LEU A 133 -8.56 2.82 -0.63
CA LEU A 133 -7.40 3.69 -0.86
C LEU A 133 -6.43 3.53 0.30
N VAL A 134 -5.18 3.19 -0.01
CA VAL A 134 -4.13 2.98 1.00
C VAL A 134 -3.17 4.16 0.99
N ALA A 135 -3.10 4.87 2.11
CA ALA A 135 -2.14 5.96 2.30
C ALA A 135 -0.85 5.46 2.96
N ILE A 136 0.29 5.74 2.34
CA ILE A 136 1.61 5.34 2.84
C ILE A 136 2.28 6.54 3.51
N VAL A 137 2.52 6.43 4.81
CA VAL A 137 3.22 7.46 5.58
C VAL A 137 4.71 7.36 5.31
N GLY A 138 5.29 8.39 4.67
CA GLY A 138 6.72 8.49 4.42
C GLY A 138 7.47 9.19 5.55
N LYS A 139 6.81 10.16 6.22
CA LYS A 139 7.36 10.90 7.36
C LYS A 139 6.46 10.74 8.57
N GLY A 140 6.97 10.11 9.62
CA GLY A 140 6.25 9.96 10.89
C GLY A 140 6.07 11.28 11.65
N GLY A 141 5.33 11.22 12.75
CA GLY A 141 5.10 12.34 13.65
C GLY A 141 4.05 12.03 14.70
N ARG A 142 3.82 12.96 15.63
CA ARG A 142 2.72 12.93 16.60
C ARG A 142 2.01 14.28 16.53
N ASN A 143 0.69 14.29 16.75
CA ASN A 143 -0.14 15.49 16.69
C ASN A 143 0.02 16.27 15.37
N ILE A 144 0.10 15.55 14.25
CA ILE A 144 0.20 16.13 12.91
C ILE A 144 -1.11 16.89 12.65
N SER A 145 -0.99 18.16 12.25
CA SER A 145 -2.17 18.97 11.95
C SER A 145 -2.86 18.46 10.68
N PRO A 146 -4.18 18.63 10.52
CA PRO A 146 -4.86 18.27 9.28
C PRO A 146 -4.28 18.96 8.03
N ALA A 147 -3.77 20.19 8.18
CA ALA A 147 -3.17 20.95 7.08
C ALA A 147 -1.83 20.36 6.62
N ASP A 148 -1.08 19.73 7.52
CA ASP A 148 0.23 19.14 7.21
C ASP A 148 0.13 17.68 6.76
N ALA A 149 -1.02 17.02 6.93
CA ALA A 149 -1.18 15.58 6.78
C ALA A 149 -0.65 15.03 5.44
N TRP A 150 -0.95 15.69 4.32
CA TRP A 150 -0.50 15.26 2.99
C TRP A 150 1.02 15.35 2.81
N SER A 151 1.70 16.30 3.47
CA SER A 151 3.16 16.42 3.42
C SER A 151 3.91 15.29 4.15
N HIS A 152 3.18 14.49 4.93
CA HIS A 152 3.71 13.32 5.62
C HIS A 152 3.54 12.02 4.82
N LEU A 153 2.77 12.04 3.74
CA LEU A 153 2.58 10.87 2.88
C LEU A 153 3.73 10.74 1.88
N ALA A 154 4.20 9.50 1.70
CA ALA A 154 4.98 9.14 0.53
C ALA A 154 4.06 9.08 -0.69
N GLY A 155 2.91 8.42 -0.55
CA GLY A 155 1.95 8.35 -1.62
C GLY A 155 0.75 7.50 -1.30
N LEU A 156 0.03 7.15 -2.36
CA LEU A 156 -1.19 6.34 -2.31
C LEU A 156 -1.03 5.09 -3.17
N CYS A 157 -1.69 4.00 -2.78
CA CYS A 157 -1.91 2.84 -3.65
C CYS A 157 -3.30 2.25 -3.43
N VAL A 158 -3.67 1.24 -4.23
CA VAL A 158 -4.92 0.51 -4.06
C VAL A 158 -4.69 -0.63 -3.07
N GLY A 159 -5.72 -0.97 -2.30
CA GLY A 159 -5.71 -2.13 -1.41
C GLY A 159 -7.01 -2.90 -1.43
N GLN A 160 -6.95 -4.13 -0.93
CA GLN A 160 -8.10 -4.96 -0.61
C GLN A 160 -8.10 -5.28 0.88
N ASP A 161 -9.19 -4.95 1.57
CA ASP A 161 -9.48 -5.38 2.94
C ASP A 161 -10.36 -6.64 2.95
N PHE A 162 -9.79 -7.74 2.44
CA PHE A 162 -10.49 -9.02 2.47
C PHE A 162 -10.87 -9.40 3.91
N SER A 163 -12.10 -9.91 4.04
CA SER A 163 -12.75 -10.08 5.32
C SER A 163 -13.40 -11.44 5.43
N ASP A 164 -13.01 -12.20 6.44
CA ASP A 164 -13.80 -13.32 6.94
C ASP A 164 -14.88 -12.74 7.86
N ARG A 165 -16.10 -12.59 7.33
CA ARG A 165 -17.19 -11.99 8.10
C ARG A 165 -17.62 -12.85 9.28
N GLU A 166 -17.46 -14.16 9.21
CA GLU A 166 -17.80 -15.04 10.34
C GLU A 166 -16.86 -14.76 11.52
N LEU A 167 -15.55 -14.75 11.27
CA LEU A 167 -14.56 -14.48 12.30
C LEU A 167 -14.56 -13.02 12.77
N GLN A 168 -14.83 -12.07 11.89
CA GLN A 168 -14.95 -10.64 12.22
C GLN A 168 -15.99 -10.39 13.31
N TYR A 169 -17.10 -11.13 13.30
CA TYR A 169 -18.24 -10.97 14.20
C TYR A 169 -18.41 -12.09 15.24
N ALA A 170 -17.41 -12.97 15.38
CA ALA A 170 -17.49 -14.12 16.30
C ALA A 170 -17.48 -13.75 17.80
N ASN A 171 -16.99 -12.57 18.16
CA ASN A 171 -16.91 -12.09 19.56
C ASN A 171 -17.94 -10.98 19.86
N THR A 172 -18.23 -10.77 21.14
CA THR A 172 -19.09 -9.68 21.63
C THR A 172 -18.38 -8.85 22.71
N PRO A 173 -18.04 -7.57 22.46
CA PRO A 173 -18.19 -6.85 21.18
C PRO A 173 -17.24 -7.42 20.11
N PRO A 174 -17.58 -7.27 18.81
CA PRO A 174 -16.74 -7.80 17.73
C PRO A 174 -15.40 -7.08 17.67
N GLN A 175 -14.36 -7.79 17.23
CA GLN A 175 -12.99 -7.29 17.06
C GLN A 175 -12.51 -7.68 15.65
N PHE A 176 -12.31 -6.69 14.78
CA PHE A 176 -12.27 -6.95 13.34
C PHE A 176 -10.93 -7.52 12.84
N SER A 177 -9.84 -7.22 13.55
CA SER A 177 -8.49 -7.49 13.08
C SER A 177 -8.24 -8.94 12.69
N LEU A 178 -8.72 -9.90 13.49
CA LEU A 178 -8.44 -11.31 13.23
C LEU A 178 -9.16 -11.82 11.97
N GLY A 179 -10.44 -11.46 11.79
CA GLY A 179 -11.21 -11.79 10.58
C GLY A 179 -10.63 -11.16 9.30
N LYS A 180 -9.86 -10.08 9.44
CA LYS A 180 -9.24 -9.35 8.33
C LYS A 180 -7.75 -9.65 8.17
N SER A 181 -7.19 -10.63 8.89
CA SER A 181 -5.75 -10.91 8.90
C SER A 181 -5.39 -12.37 8.58
N ARG A 182 -6.23 -13.06 7.82
CA ARG A 182 -5.83 -14.34 7.22
C ARG A 182 -4.71 -14.12 6.21
N GLU A 183 -3.94 -15.16 5.93
CA GLU A 183 -2.84 -15.10 4.96
C GLU A 183 -3.33 -14.54 3.62
N GLY A 184 -2.67 -13.49 3.14
CA GLY A 184 -2.99 -12.82 1.88
C GLY A 184 -4.17 -11.84 1.92
N PHE A 185 -4.82 -11.62 3.07
CA PHE A 185 -6.02 -10.75 3.15
C PHE A 185 -5.73 -9.26 3.07
N ALA A 186 -4.46 -8.83 3.05
CA ALA A 186 -4.03 -7.44 2.90
C ALA A 186 -3.20 -7.25 1.62
N ALA A 187 -3.83 -7.36 0.45
CA ALA A 187 -3.17 -7.05 -0.80
C ALA A 187 -3.11 -5.53 -0.99
N ILE A 188 -1.93 -4.96 -1.27
CA ILE A 188 -1.75 -3.53 -1.61
C ILE A 188 -0.80 -3.36 -2.80
N GLY A 189 -1.01 -2.33 -3.61
CA GLY A 189 -0.19 -2.00 -4.79
C GLY A 189 -1.04 -1.61 -6.00
N PRO A 190 -0.61 -1.90 -7.25
CA PRO A 190 0.65 -2.54 -7.64
C PRO A 190 1.91 -1.69 -7.40
N TYR A 191 1.74 -0.39 -7.27
CA TYR A 191 2.78 0.57 -6.94
C TYR A 191 2.18 1.74 -6.14
N ILE A 192 3.03 2.46 -5.44
CA ILE A 192 2.70 3.72 -4.78
C ILE A 192 2.82 4.83 -5.82
N THR A 193 1.78 5.64 -5.98
CA THR A 193 1.83 6.90 -6.72
C THR A 193 2.07 8.04 -5.72
N ASP A 194 3.04 8.91 -5.99
CA ASP A 194 3.28 10.08 -5.13
C ASP A 194 2.09 11.05 -5.10
N THR A 195 2.08 11.91 -4.09
CA THR A 195 1.04 12.92 -3.83
C THR A 195 1.50 14.34 -4.18
N ALA A 196 2.64 14.48 -4.87
CA ALA A 196 3.29 15.74 -5.20
C ALA A 196 2.85 16.29 -6.57
#